data_AF-A0AAE3EC89-F1
#
_entry.id   AF-A0AAE3EC89-F1
#
_cell.length_a   1.000
_cell.length_b   1.000
_cell.length_c   1.000
_cell.angle_alpha   90.00
_cell.angle_beta   90.00
_cell.angle_gamma   90.00
#
_symmetry.space_group_name_H-M   'P 1'
#
loop_
_entity.id
_entity.type
_entity.pdbx_description
1 polymer ?
#
loop_
_entity_poly.entity_id
_entity_poly.type
_entity_poly.pdbx_seq_one_letter_code
_entity_poly.pdbx_strand_id
1 'polypeptide(L)' 'MKIFGLELRFNGFRIYHEGDKPTPSEIGAAASNHTHTTMGAASASVAGKAGLVPAPPAGKQGQFLRG' A
#
# COMPACT_ATOMS: atom_id res chain seq x y z
N MET A 1 -6.10 9.04 30.72
CA MET A 1 -6.93 7.99 31.36
C MET A 1 -6.40 6.65 30.90
N LYS A 2 -5.88 5.81 31.82
CA LYS A 2 -5.37 4.47 31.50
C LYS A 2 -6.11 3.48 32.38
N ILE A 3 -6.94 2.66 31.76
CA ILE A 3 -7.63 1.54 32.39
C ILE A 3 -7.02 0.29 31.76
N PHE A 4 -6.37 -0.52 32.57
CA PHE A 4 -5.66 -1.69 32.08
C PHE A 4 -6.66 -2.82 31.80
N GLY A 5 -6.66 -3.36 30.58
CA GLY A 5 -7.41 -4.57 30.22
C GLY A 5 -8.91 -4.40 29.95
N LEU A 6 -9.43 -3.17 29.82
CA LEU A 6 -10.85 -2.92 29.54
C LEU A 6 -11.03 -2.04 28.29
N GLU A 7 -11.94 -2.44 27.40
CA GLU A 7 -12.36 -1.64 26.24
C GLU A 7 -13.17 -0.43 26.70
N LEU A 8 -12.79 0.75 26.20
CA LEU A 8 -13.52 1.99 26.44
C LEU A 8 -14.60 2.18 25.38
N ARG A 9 -15.85 2.34 25.81
CA ARG A 9 -17.00 2.47 24.90
C ARG A 9 -17.85 3.70 25.25
N PHE A 10 -18.30 4.42 24.24
CA PHE A 10 -19.28 5.50 24.35
C PHE A 10 -20.36 5.35 23.31
N ASN A 11 -21.63 5.35 23.75
CA ASN A 11 -22.78 5.11 22.89
C ASN A 11 -22.63 3.83 22.02
N GLY A 12 -22.03 2.78 22.59
CA GLY A 12 -21.77 1.51 21.91
C GLY A 12 -20.52 1.48 21.01
N PHE A 13 -19.91 2.63 20.73
CA PHE A 13 -18.70 2.75 19.92
C PHE A 13 -17.43 2.68 20.77
N ARG A 14 -16.42 1.96 20.30
CA ARG A 14 -15.10 1.93 20.94
C ARG A 14 -14.42 3.30 20.83
N ILE A 15 -13.83 3.75 21.94
CA ILE A 15 -13.04 4.98 22.01
C ILE A 15 -11.57 4.58 21.97
N TYR A 16 -10.87 5.03 20.92
CA TYR A 16 -9.43 4.86 20.80
C TYR A 16 -8.66 5.90 21.63
N HIS A 17 -7.49 5.52 22.13
CA HIS A 17 -6.58 6.38 22.88
C HIS A 17 -5.13 5.93 22.74
N GLU A 18 -4.17 6.62 23.35
CA GLU A 18 -2.73 6.33 23.17
C GLU A 18 -2.34 4.88 23.49
N GLY A 19 -2.98 4.26 24.49
CA GLY A 19 -2.77 2.85 24.84
C GLY A 19 -3.60 1.83 24.06
N ASP A 20 -4.47 2.28 23.16
CA ASP A 20 -5.39 1.44 22.37
C ASP A 20 -5.70 2.17 21.06
N LYS A 21 -4.72 2.16 20.15
CA LYS A 21 -4.82 2.84 18.85
C LYS A 21 -5.55 1.94 17.85
N PRO A 22 -6.29 2.52 16.89
CA PRO A 22 -6.89 1.72 15.84
C PRO A 22 -5.81 1.03 15.00
N THR A 23 -6.10 -0.18 14.55
CA THR A 23 -5.36 -0.89 13.52
C THR A 23 -5.63 -0.25 12.15
N PRO A 24 -4.71 -0.38 11.18
CA PRO A 24 -4.95 0.09 9.81
C PRO A 24 -6.26 -0.44 9.22
N SER A 25 -6.61 -1.70 9.48
CA SER A 25 -7.84 -2.32 9.00
C SER A 25 -9.12 -1.69 9.57
N GLU A 26 -9.10 -1.22 10.82
CA GLU A 26 -10.24 -0.53 11.44
C GLU A 26 -10.52 0.85 10.83
N ILE A 27 -9.54 1.44 10.14
CA ILE A 27 -9.67 2.78 9.51
C ILE A 27 -9.57 2.74 7.98
N GLY A 28 -9.48 1.56 7.37
CA GLY A 28 -9.31 1.42 5.92
C GLY A 28 -7.93 1.83 5.39
N ALA A 29 -6.92 1.92 6.26
CA ALA A 29 -5.54 2.20 5.86
C ALA A 29 -4.82 0.92 5.36
N ALA A 30 -3.86 1.11 4.45
CA ALA A 30 -3.03 0.02 3.95
C ALA A 30 -2.12 -0.56 5.04
N ALA A 31 -1.75 -1.83 4.87
CA ALA A 31 -0.76 -2.47 5.73
C ALA A 31 0.62 -1.82 5.56
N SER A 32 1.40 -1.79 6.64
CA SER A 32 2.76 -1.25 6.61
C SER A 32 3.66 -2.06 5.67
N ASN A 33 3.51 -3.38 5.66
CA ASN A 33 4.19 -4.25 4.71
C ASN A 33 3.30 -4.45 3.47
N HIS A 34 3.79 -4.04 2.31
CA HIS A 34 3.16 -4.27 1.02
C HIS A 34 4.23 -4.56 -0.02
N THR A 35 3.87 -5.31 -1.05
CA THR A 35 4.80 -5.73 -2.09
C THR A 35 4.47 -5.01 -3.40
N HIS A 36 5.48 -4.49 -4.06
CA HIS A 36 5.35 -3.94 -5.40
C HIS A 36 5.84 -4.95 -6.44
N THR A 37 5.12 -5.06 -7.56
CA THR A 37 5.60 -5.86 -8.69
C THR A 37 6.65 -5.07 -9.45
N THR A 38 7.79 -5.71 -9.73
CA THR A 38 8.87 -5.13 -10.54
C THR A 38 8.41 -4.93 -11.99
N MET A 39 8.77 -3.80 -12.59
CA MET A 39 8.54 -3.55 -14.01
C MET A 39 9.51 -4.38 -14.87
N GLY A 40 8.98 -4.99 -15.93
CA GLY A 40 9.78 -5.73 -16.91
C GLY A 40 10.11 -4.86 -18.12
N ALA A 41 11.35 -4.94 -18.60
CA ALA A 41 11.78 -4.21 -19.79
C ALA A 41 11.07 -4.71 -21.06
N ALA A 42 10.82 -3.80 -22.00
CA ALA A 42 10.40 -4.14 -23.35
C ALA A 42 11.61 -4.56 -24.20
N SER A 43 11.38 -5.33 -25.25
CA SER A 43 12.34 -5.57 -26.34
C SER A 43 11.89 -4.82 -27.60
N ALA A 44 12.67 -4.94 -28.69
CA ALA A 44 12.28 -4.36 -29.98
C ALA A 44 10.94 -4.89 -30.51
N SER A 45 10.58 -6.13 -30.15
CA SER A 45 9.42 -6.84 -30.70
C SER A 45 8.39 -7.27 -29.65
N VAL A 46 8.69 -7.15 -28.36
CA VAL A 46 7.82 -7.60 -27.26
C VAL A 46 7.63 -6.48 -26.25
N ALA A 47 6.39 -6.23 -25.83
CA ALA A 47 6.09 -5.28 -24.76
C ALA A 47 6.65 -5.75 -23.42
N GLY A 48 6.98 -4.81 -22.54
CA GLY A 48 7.40 -5.12 -21.17
C GLY A 48 6.23 -5.50 -20.27
N LYS A 49 6.52 -5.65 -18.97
CA LYS A 49 5.50 -5.97 -17.96
C LYS A 49 5.22 -4.76 -17.08
N ALA A 50 3.94 -4.45 -16.90
CA ALA A 50 3.49 -3.42 -15.97
C ALA A 50 3.89 -3.77 -14.52
N GLY A 51 4.34 -2.75 -13.79
CA GLY A 51 4.50 -2.79 -12.34
C GLY A 51 3.66 -1.67 -11.74
N LEU A 52 4.30 -0.68 -11.10
CA LEU A 52 3.60 0.51 -10.58
C LEU A 52 3.33 1.60 -11.63
N VAL A 53 3.92 1.48 -12.82
CA VAL A 53 3.57 2.31 -13.96
C VAL A 53 3.11 1.43 -15.14
N PRO A 54 2.40 2.00 -16.13
CA PRO A 54 1.97 1.26 -17.31
C PRO A 54 3.13 0.52 -18.00
N ALA A 55 2.83 -0.63 -18.61
CA ALA A 55 3.81 -1.42 -19.32
C ALA A 55 4.44 -0.63 -20.48
N PRO A 56 5.78 -0.68 -20.66
CA PRO A 56 6.40 -0.08 -21.82
C PRO A 56 6.01 -0.87 -23.09
N PRO A 57 5.54 -0.21 -24.17
CA PRO A 57 5.26 -0.87 -25.44
C PRO A 57 6.52 -1.48 -26.08
N ALA A 58 6.33 -2.41 -27.02
CA ALA A 58 7.43 -2.93 -27.84
C ALA A 58 8.16 -1.78 -28.59
N GLY A 59 9.47 -1.93 -28.78
CA GLY A 59 10.30 -0.92 -29.44
C GLY A 59 10.73 0.24 -28.54
N LYS A 60 10.37 0.22 -27.25
CA LYS A 60 10.73 1.25 -26.27
C LYS A 60 11.85 0.84 -25.31
N GLN A 61 12.66 -0.16 -25.66
CA GLN A 61 13.73 -0.70 -24.82
C GLN A 61 14.83 0.31 -24.44
N GLY A 62 14.95 1.43 -25.15
CA GLY A 62 15.92 2.50 -24.85
C GLY A 62 15.42 3.61 -23.93
N GLN A 63 14.16 3.58 -23.47
CA GLN A 63 13.60 4.61 -22.60
C GLN A 63 13.80 4.27 -21.12
N PHE A 64 13.99 5.29 -20.28
CA PHE A 64 14.17 5.15 -18.82
C PHE A 64 13.26 6.11 -18.06
N LEU A 65 12.91 5.77 -16.82
CA LEU A 65 12.16 6.65 -15.93
C LEU A 65 13.07 7.80 -15.49
N ARG A 66 12.54 9.03 -15.53
CA ARG A 66 13.20 10.21 -14.95
C ARG A 66 12.50 10.55 -13.65
N GLY A 67 13.28 10.91 -12.63
CA GLY A 67 12.79 11.34 -11.31
C GLY A 67 12.03 12.66 -11.36
#